data_AF-A0A3P7KWP5-F1
#
_entry.id   AF-A0A3P7KWP5-F1
#
_cell.length_a   1.000
_cell.length_b   1.000
_cell.length_c   1.000
_cell.angle_alpha   90.00
_cell.angle_beta   90.00
_cell.angle_gamma   90.00
#
_symmetry.space_group_name_H-M   'P 1'
#
loop_
_entity.id
_entity.type
_entity.pdbx_description
1 polymer ?
#
loop_
_entity_poly.entity_id
_entity_poly.type
_entity_poly.pdbx_seq_one_letter_code
_entity_poly.pdbx_strand_id
1 'polypeptide(L)'
;MSLGTFVNYDVVRQDTDSRACWVVRRIENLGLLYEVIDDRMDSSKLLLSLYAVVNRVSLDARNAWLWNDIIGRIFVPAQQFIHGLRAMTCVKIEVVWTGAFEDVPWSATRVEVHGDDAEIRTQNASLLRTDDNWTVSNYTPNQSSFHAFMKHPSYGCAFIAWTDITEGDTPPRPDTKCRATVFFQSRNGKHPWRAVLVTPLGADGQPIYHHPLFIHSGTLTLPKKPFR
;
A
#
# COMPACT_ATOMS: atom_id res chain seq x y z
N MET A 1 -9.62 24.76 11.60
CA MET A 1 -9.86 23.30 11.67
C MET A 1 -8.98 22.75 12.77
N SER A 2 -9.49 21.81 13.55
CA SER A 2 -8.67 21.05 14.51
C SER A 2 -7.65 20.19 13.75
N LEU A 3 -6.48 19.96 14.35
CA LEU A 3 -5.51 19.01 13.82
C LEU A 3 -6.16 17.63 13.72
N GLY A 4 -5.93 16.89 12.63
CA GLY A 4 -6.52 15.58 12.40
C GLY A 4 -7.90 15.57 11.74
N THR A 5 -8.45 16.74 11.38
CA THR A 5 -9.68 16.82 10.58
C THR A 5 -9.45 16.34 9.15
N PHE A 6 -10.29 15.41 8.69
CA PHE A 6 -10.29 14.90 7.33
C PHE A 6 -11.19 15.73 6.43
N VAL A 7 -10.73 15.95 5.20
CA VAL A 7 -11.48 16.67 4.17
C VAL A 7 -11.50 15.86 2.88
N ASN A 8 -12.66 15.83 2.23
CA ASN A 8 -12.81 15.32 0.87
C ASN A 8 -12.86 16.50 -0.10
N TYR A 9 -12.20 16.40 -1.23
CA TYR A 9 -12.16 17.47 -2.22
C TYR A 9 -11.77 16.94 -3.60
N ASP A 10 -12.19 17.65 -4.63
CA ASP A 10 -11.68 17.43 -5.98
C ASP A 10 -10.54 18.36 -6.30
N VAL A 11 -9.61 17.85 -7.11
CA VAL A 11 -8.53 18.64 -7.69
C VAL A 11 -8.74 18.66 -9.21
N VAL A 12 -8.97 19.85 -9.76
CA VAL A 12 -9.17 20.05 -11.19
C VAL A 12 -8.00 20.86 -11.75
N ARG A 13 -7.38 20.35 -12.81
CA ARG A 13 -6.40 21.12 -13.57
C ARG A 13 -7.14 22.16 -14.41
N GLN A 14 -6.81 23.42 -14.20
CA GLN A 14 -7.27 24.54 -15.00
C GLN A 14 -6.07 25.07 -15.79
N ASP A 15 -6.04 24.77 -17.08
CA ASP A 15 -5.05 25.36 -17.99
C ASP A 15 -5.47 26.81 -18.27
N THR A 16 -4.58 27.75 -17.96
CA THR A 16 -4.69 29.16 -18.36
C THR A 16 -3.65 29.45 -19.45
N ASP A 17 -3.84 30.53 -20.21
CA ASP A 17 -3.03 30.88 -21.39
C ASP A 17 -1.50 30.93 -21.15
N SER A 18 -1.06 31.03 -19.89
CA SER A 18 0.36 31.07 -19.51
C SER A 18 0.78 30.03 -18.46
N ARG A 19 -0.14 29.33 -17.78
CA ARG A 19 0.20 28.35 -16.74
C ARG A 19 -0.93 27.35 -16.45
N ALA A 20 -0.57 26.11 -16.14
CA ALA A 20 -1.51 25.18 -15.51
C ALA A 20 -1.65 25.50 -14.02
N CYS A 21 -2.87 25.77 -13.56
CA CYS A 21 -3.21 25.93 -12.15
C CYS A 21 -4.03 24.72 -11.66
N TRP A 22 -3.85 24.30 -10.41
CA TRP A 22 -4.68 23.27 -9.79
C TRP A 22 -5.68 23.93 -8.87
N VAL A 23 -6.98 23.73 -9.13
CA VAL A 23 -8.06 24.32 -8.36
C VAL A 23 -8.77 23.24 -7.55
N VAL A 24 -8.91 23.50 -6.25
CA VAL A 24 -9.66 22.64 -5.33
C VAL A 24 -11.14 23.01 -5.38
N ARG A 25 -12.02 22.01 -5.52
CA ARG A 25 -13.49 22.20 -5.56
C ARG A 25 -14.19 21.16 -4.69
N ARG A 26 -15.48 21.41 -4.38
CA ARG A 26 -16.36 20.52 -3.58
C ARG A 26 -15.67 20.06 -2.28
N ILE A 27 -15.17 21.02 -1.51
CA ILE A 27 -14.54 20.74 -0.21
C ILE A 27 -15.64 20.35 0.77
N GLU A 28 -15.57 19.12 1.25
CA GLU A 28 -16.43 18.55 2.28
C GLU A 28 -15.59 18.26 3.52
N ASN A 29 -16.03 18.75 4.67
CA ASN A 29 -15.41 18.45 5.95
C ASN A 29 -15.99 17.14 6.50
N LEU A 30 -15.15 16.11 6.62
CA LEU A 30 -15.53 14.79 7.13
C LEU A 30 -15.39 14.69 8.66
N GLY A 31 -14.86 15.71 9.32
CA GLY A 31 -14.61 15.71 10.75
C GLY A 31 -13.42 14.84 11.13
N LEU A 32 -13.48 14.26 12.33
CA LEU A 32 -12.46 13.32 12.83
C LEU A 32 -12.89 11.90 12.47
N LEU A 33 -12.13 11.25 11.58
CA LEU A 33 -12.35 9.83 11.25
C LEU A 33 -11.64 8.88 12.23
N TYR A 34 -10.61 9.38 12.91
CA TYR A 34 -9.80 8.63 13.86
C TYR A 34 -9.62 9.41 15.14
N GLU A 35 -9.35 8.68 16.22
CA GLU A 35 -8.98 9.25 17.51
C GLU A 35 -7.62 9.95 17.38
N VAL A 36 -7.59 11.25 17.67
CA VAL A 36 -6.36 12.05 17.72
C VAL A 36 -5.75 11.89 19.10
N ILE A 37 -4.48 11.53 19.17
CA ILE A 37 -3.74 11.36 20.41
C ILE A 37 -2.98 12.64 20.72
N ASP A 38 -3.20 13.20 21.91
CA ASP A 38 -2.44 14.36 22.37
C ASP A 38 -1.01 13.95 22.77
N ASP A 39 -0.02 14.35 21.96
CA ASP A 39 1.38 14.28 22.36
C ASP A 39 1.71 15.47 23.27
N ARG A 40 1.84 15.19 24.57
CA ARG A 40 2.18 16.19 25.60
C ARG A 40 3.58 16.78 25.42
N MET A 41 4.44 16.14 24.64
CA MET A 41 5.82 16.58 24.39
C MET A 41 5.94 17.38 23.09
N ASP A 42 5.10 17.12 22.10
CA ASP A 42 5.14 17.76 20.79
C ASP A 42 3.75 17.90 20.15
N SER A 43 3.03 18.96 20.54
CA SER A 43 1.69 19.26 20.04
C SER A 43 1.63 19.63 18.55
N SER A 44 2.76 19.70 17.85
CA SER A 44 2.81 19.98 16.41
C SER A 44 2.62 18.72 15.56
N LYS A 45 2.78 17.54 16.16
CA LYS A 45 2.64 16.25 15.48
C LYS A 45 1.21 15.76 15.53
N LEU A 46 0.73 15.31 14.37
CA LEU A 46 -0.53 14.59 14.29
C LEU A 46 -0.29 13.12 14.63
N LEU A 47 -0.85 12.68 15.77
CA LEU A 47 -0.90 11.28 16.15
C LEU A 47 -2.33 10.75 16.06
N LEU A 48 -2.49 9.53 15.53
CA LEU A 48 -3.78 8.87 15.36
C LEU A 48 -3.76 7.45 15.94
N SER A 49 -4.89 7.02 16.49
CA SER A 49 -5.18 5.64 16.89
C SER A 49 -6.13 4.99 15.87
N LEU A 50 -5.71 3.90 15.24
CA LEU A 50 -6.47 3.23 14.17
C LEU A 50 -6.07 1.77 13.98
N TYR A 51 -6.84 1.07 13.15
CA TYR A 51 -6.52 -0.29 12.71
C TYR A 51 -5.87 -0.29 11.33
N ALA A 52 -4.95 -1.21 11.13
CA ALA A 52 -4.27 -1.41 9.86
C ALA A 52 -3.99 -2.90 9.62
N VAL A 53 -3.59 -3.19 8.40
CA VAL A 53 -3.26 -4.55 7.96
C VAL A 53 -1.80 -4.59 7.54
N VAL A 54 -1.05 -5.57 8.02
CA VAL A 54 0.35 -5.77 7.62
C VAL A 54 0.38 -6.15 6.14
N ASN A 55 1.21 -5.49 5.35
CA ASN A 55 1.44 -5.87 3.96
C ASN A 55 2.79 -6.57 3.82
N ARG A 56 3.89 -5.90 4.22
CA ARG A 56 5.26 -6.42 4.10
C ARG A 56 5.93 -6.53 5.48
N VAL A 57 6.78 -7.53 5.63
CA VAL A 57 7.63 -7.73 6.80
C VAL A 57 9.08 -7.95 6.34
N SER A 58 10.03 -7.27 6.96
CA SER A 58 11.46 -7.59 6.87
C SER A 58 11.95 -8.05 8.23
N LEU A 59 12.26 -9.35 8.35
CA LEU A 59 12.77 -9.91 9.59
C LEU A 59 14.21 -9.46 9.86
N ASP A 60 15.04 -9.36 8.81
CA ASP A 60 16.45 -8.95 8.92
C ASP A 60 16.58 -7.51 9.41
N ALA A 61 15.85 -6.59 8.78
CA ALA A 61 15.84 -5.18 9.17
C ALA A 61 14.88 -4.90 10.33
N ARG A 62 14.15 -5.91 10.79
CA ARG A 62 13.10 -5.85 11.83
C ARG A 62 12.13 -4.70 11.56
N ASN A 63 11.57 -4.59 10.36
CA ASN A 63 10.60 -3.55 10.05
C ASN A 63 9.42 -4.11 9.26
N ALA A 64 8.36 -3.33 9.13
CA ALA A 64 7.17 -3.73 8.39
C ALA A 64 6.51 -2.53 7.71
N TRP A 65 5.64 -2.83 6.76
CA TRP A 65 4.75 -1.86 6.12
C TRP A 65 3.32 -2.31 6.27
N LEU A 66 2.46 -1.40 6.68
CA LEU A 66 1.04 -1.62 6.88
C LEU A 66 0.23 -0.82 5.87
N TRP A 67 -1.07 -1.10 5.84
CA TRP A 67 -2.05 -0.40 5.03
C TRP A 67 -3.32 -0.08 5.81
N ASN A 68 -3.83 1.10 5.53
CA ASN A 68 -5.17 1.54 5.86
C ASN A 68 -5.77 2.27 4.64
N ASP A 69 -7.01 1.99 4.28
CA ASP A 69 -7.66 2.53 3.08
C ASP A 69 -7.77 4.07 3.07
N ILE A 70 -7.84 4.70 4.24
CA ILE A 70 -8.03 6.15 4.38
C ILE A 70 -6.69 6.89 4.40
N ILE A 71 -5.72 6.40 5.19
CA ILE A 71 -4.44 7.09 5.38
C ILE A 71 -3.27 6.52 4.56
N GLY A 72 -3.48 5.37 3.91
CA GLY A 72 -2.52 4.72 3.02
C GLY A 72 -1.47 3.89 3.73
N ARG A 73 -0.21 3.97 3.25
CA ARG A 73 0.90 3.17 3.75
C ARG A 73 1.47 3.74 5.04
N ILE A 74 1.86 2.83 5.92
CA ILE A 74 2.40 3.13 7.24
C ILE A 74 3.67 2.31 7.45
N PHE A 75 4.75 2.95 7.89
CA PHE A 75 6.01 2.28 8.21
C PHE A 75 6.05 1.86 9.69
N VAL A 76 6.49 0.64 9.97
CA VAL A 76 6.78 0.17 11.33
C VAL A 76 8.30 0.14 11.51
N PRO A 77 8.87 1.05 12.32
CA PRO A 77 10.30 1.10 12.57
C PRO A 77 10.75 -0.04 13.49
N ALA A 78 12.05 -0.33 13.50
CA ALA A 78 12.61 -1.47 14.22
C ALA A 78 12.37 -1.46 15.73
N GLN A 79 12.25 -0.28 16.32
CA GLN A 79 11.94 -0.11 17.73
C GLN A 79 10.53 -0.56 18.09
N GLN A 80 9.59 -0.55 17.13
CA GLN A 80 8.18 -0.91 17.32
C GLN A 80 7.82 -2.25 16.66
N PHE A 81 8.82 -2.96 16.12
CA PHE A 81 8.61 -4.21 15.44
C PHE A 81 8.32 -5.35 16.41
N ILE A 82 7.24 -6.09 16.14
CA ILE A 82 6.82 -7.25 16.94
C ILE A 82 7.20 -8.52 16.19
N HIS A 83 7.86 -9.45 16.87
CA HIS A 83 8.16 -10.76 16.31
C HIS A 83 6.87 -11.55 16.04
N GLY A 84 6.78 -12.18 14.87
CA GLY A 84 5.63 -12.98 14.46
C GLY A 84 4.57 -12.23 13.64
N LEU A 85 4.79 -10.94 13.31
CA LEU A 85 4.02 -10.25 12.28
C LEU A 85 4.13 -11.00 10.95
N ARG A 86 3.01 -11.13 10.25
CA ARG A 86 2.91 -11.75 8.93
C ARG A 86 2.07 -10.87 8.01
N ALA A 87 2.24 -11.00 6.71
CA ALA A 87 1.34 -10.36 5.74
C ALA A 87 -0.13 -10.64 6.10
N MET A 88 -0.98 -9.65 5.90
CA MET A 88 -2.41 -9.58 6.23
C MET A 88 -2.80 -9.73 7.71
N THR A 89 -1.83 -9.72 8.64
CA THR A 89 -2.13 -9.64 10.08
C THR A 89 -2.79 -8.31 10.41
N CYS A 90 -3.88 -8.34 11.16
CA CYS A 90 -4.56 -7.15 11.67
C CYS A 90 -3.85 -6.63 12.92
N VAL A 91 -3.64 -5.32 12.96
CA VAL A 91 -3.01 -4.63 14.08
C VAL A 91 -3.79 -3.39 14.45
N LYS A 92 -3.80 -3.07 15.75
CA LYS A 92 -4.14 -1.74 16.24
C LYS A 92 -2.85 -0.97 16.44
N ILE A 93 -2.82 0.27 15.99
CA ILE A 93 -1.60 1.08 15.99
C ILE A 93 -1.88 2.50 16.45
N GLU A 94 -0.85 3.08 17.05
CA GLU A 94 -0.71 4.53 17.15
C GLU A 94 0.29 4.94 16.07
N VAL A 95 -0.05 5.95 15.28
CA VAL A 95 0.78 6.44 14.17
C VAL A 95 1.02 7.92 14.28
N VAL A 96 2.17 8.37 13.78
CA VAL A 96 2.54 9.77 13.68
C VAL A 96 2.74 10.17 12.22
N TRP A 97 2.23 11.34 11.84
CA TRP A 97 2.56 11.95 10.56
C TRP A 97 4.01 12.44 10.57
N THR A 98 4.84 11.90 9.68
CA THR A 98 6.24 12.31 9.54
C THR A 98 6.48 13.11 8.26
N GLY A 99 5.71 12.85 7.20
CA GLY A 99 5.91 13.45 5.88
C GLY A 99 7.29 13.14 5.26
N ALA A 100 8.01 12.14 5.79
CA ALA A 100 9.38 11.83 5.36
C ALA A 100 9.44 11.33 3.91
N PHE A 101 8.43 10.56 3.50
CA PHE A 101 8.26 10.04 2.15
C PHE A 101 6.84 10.25 1.67
N GLU A 102 6.67 10.64 0.42
CA GLU A 102 5.36 10.92 -0.18
C GLU A 102 4.46 9.67 -0.22
N ASP A 103 5.04 8.49 -0.41
CA ASP A 103 4.34 7.22 -0.53
C ASP A 103 4.15 6.48 0.79
N VAL A 104 4.90 6.87 1.84
CA VAL A 104 4.79 6.32 3.21
C VAL A 104 4.97 7.44 4.24
N PRO A 105 3.97 8.34 4.39
CA PRO A 105 4.12 9.52 5.23
C PRO A 105 3.91 9.25 6.74
N TRP A 106 3.38 8.08 7.09
CA TRP A 106 3.06 7.70 8.46
C TRP A 106 4.06 6.70 9.04
N SER A 107 4.38 6.85 10.31
CA SER A 107 5.18 5.88 11.07
C SER A 107 4.45 5.40 12.32
N ALA A 108 4.46 4.11 12.59
CA ALA A 108 3.87 3.54 13.81
C ALA A 108 4.77 3.86 15.02
N THR A 109 4.15 4.36 16.09
CA THR A 109 4.77 4.60 17.40
C THR A 109 4.43 3.51 18.41
N ARG A 110 3.35 2.77 18.16
CA ARG A 110 2.93 1.61 18.95
C ARG A 110 2.21 0.61 18.05
N VAL A 111 2.40 -0.68 18.31
CA VAL A 111 1.74 -1.77 17.59
C VAL A 111 1.15 -2.76 18.59
N GLU A 112 -0.09 -3.18 18.36
CA GLU A 112 -0.78 -4.24 19.09
C GLU A 112 -1.33 -5.25 18.07
N VAL A 113 -1.00 -6.53 18.24
CA VAL A 113 -1.37 -7.58 17.28
C VAL A 113 -2.75 -8.14 17.62
N HIS A 114 -3.68 -8.02 16.67
CA HIS A 114 -5.02 -8.61 16.76
C HIS A 114 -5.14 -9.94 16.01
N GLY A 115 -4.16 -10.28 15.16
CA GLY A 115 -4.13 -11.57 14.47
C GLY A 115 -4.97 -11.58 13.19
N ASP A 116 -5.72 -12.65 12.97
CA ASP A 116 -6.59 -12.81 11.81
C ASP A 116 -8.02 -12.33 12.15
N ASP A 117 -8.36 -11.12 11.72
CA ASP A 117 -9.68 -10.52 11.94
C ASP A 117 -10.27 -10.02 10.61
N ALA A 118 -11.33 -10.68 10.14
CA ALA A 118 -11.96 -10.35 8.87
C ALA A 118 -12.69 -9.01 8.89
N GLU A 119 -13.30 -8.63 10.01
CA GLU A 119 -14.04 -7.38 10.13
C GLU A 119 -13.07 -6.19 10.06
N ILE A 120 -11.96 -6.26 10.80
CA ILE A 120 -10.91 -5.23 10.75
C ILE A 120 -10.39 -5.07 9.31
N ARG A 121 -10.14 -6.16 8.59
CA ARG A 121 -9.68 -6.06 7.19
C ARG A 121 -10.72 -5.46 6.28
N THR A 122 -11.97 -5.88 6.38
CA THR A 122 -13.04 -5.34 5.53
C THR A 122 -13.25 -3.85 5.78
N GLN A 123 -13.04 -3.37 7.01
CA GLN A 123 -13.20 -1.95 7.32
C GLN A 123 -11.97 -1.11 6.94
N ASN A 124 -10.76 -1.68 6.91
CA ASN A 124 -9.51 -0.91 6.80
C ASN A 124 -8.65 -1.24 5.57
N ALA A 125 -8.98 -2.28 4.80
CA ALA A 125 -8.20 -2.75 3.66
C ALA A 125 -9.09 -3.31 2.53
N SER A 126 -10.34 -2.85 2.43
CA SER A 126 -11.30 -3.23 1.39
C SER A 126 -10.91 -2.79 -0.02
N LEU A 127 -10.08 -1.75 -0.14
CA LEU A 127 -9.63 -1.25 -1.44
C LEU A 127 -8.48 -2.07 -2.02
N LEU A 128 -7.89 -2.95 -1.22
CA LEU A 128 -6.87 -3.88 -1.67
C LEU A 128 -7.48 -5.00 -2.53
N ARG A 129 -6.80 -5.32 -3.63
CA ARG A 129 -7.19 -6.39 -4.56
C ARG A 129 -6.01 -7.30 -4.84
N THR A 130 -6.17 -8.60 -4.65
CA THR A 130 -5.13 -9.60 -4.93
C THR A 130 -5.47 -10.37 -6.19
N ASP A 131 -4.48 -10.56 -7.08
CA ASP A 131 -4.58 -11.40 -8.30
C ASP A 131 -3.21 -12.02 -8.62
N ASP A 132 -3.20 -13.12 -9.38
CA ASP A 132 -2.02 -13.92 -9.74
C ASP A 132 -1.52 -13.65 -11.17
N ASN A 133 -2.23 -12.85 -11.96
CA ASN A 133 -1.91 -12.63 -13.36
C ASN A 133 -1.03 -11.40 -13.62
N TRP A 134 -0.39 -10.84 -12.59
CA TRP A 134 0.53 -9.74 -12.74
C TRP A 134 1.86 -10.21 -13.33
N THR A 135 2.42 -9.42 -14.23
CA THR A 135 3.69 -9.72 -14.90
C THR A 135 4.61 -8.53 -14.80
N VAL A 136 5.82 -8.73 -14.27
CA VAL A 136 6.80 -7.65 -14.12
C VAL A 136 7.24 -7.14 -15.49
N SER A 137 7.31 -5.82 -15.63
CA SER A 137 7.65 -5.07 -16.83
C SER A 137 8.53 -3.87 -16.44
N ASN A 138 9.24 -3.27 -17.41
CA ASN A 138 10.07 -2.06 -17.24
C ASN A 138 10.79 -1.98 -15.89
N TYR A 139 11.96 -2.60 -15.83
CA TYR A 139 12.80 -2.65 -14.64
C TYR A 139 13.90 -1.58 -14.74
N THR A 140 14.02 -0.74 -13.72
CA THR A 140 15.15 0.20 -13.59
C THR A 140 15.86 -0.06 -12.25
N PRO A 141 16.96 -0.84 -12.26
CA PRO A 141 17.73 -1.09 -11.05
C PRO A 141 18.44 0.18 -10.60
N ASN A 142 18.45 0.43 -9.29
CA ASN A 142 19.44 1.25 -8.61
C ASN A 142 20.23 0.36 -7.63
N GLN A 143 21.44 0.78 -7.25
CA GLN A 143 22.37 -0.03 -6.46
C GLN A 143 21.85 -0.45 -5.06
N SER A 144 20.84 0.24 -4.52
CA SER A 144 20.26 -0.02 -3.19
C SER A 144 18.73 -0.13 -3.17
N SER A 145 18.07 0.03 -4.32
CA SER A 145 16.62 0.03 -4.42
C SER A 145 16.20 -0.28 -5.86
N PHE A 146 14.96 -0.71 -6.05
CA PHE A 146 14.42 -0.80 -7.39
C PHE A 146 13.01 -0.22 -7.42
N HIS A 147 12.63 0.19 -8.62
CA HIS A 147 11.24 0.37 -9.00
C HIS A 147 11.02 -0.30 -10.35
N ALA A 148 9.79 -0.78 -10.55
CA ALA A 148 9.36 -1.38 -11.79
C ALA A 148 7.86 -1.15 -11.98
N PHE A 149 7.34 -1.70 -13.08
CA PHE A 149 5.92 -1.74 -13.34
C PHE A 149 5.44 -3.16 -13.51
N MET A 150 4.18 -3.45 -13.23
CA MET A 150 3.58 -4.75 -13.53
C MET A 150 2.40 -4.56 -14.45
N LYS A 151 2.24 -5.46 -15.41
CA LYS A 151 1.10 -5.51 -16.31
C LYS A 151 0.11 -6.57 -15.86
N HIS A 152 -1.17 -6.22 -15.88
CA HIS A 152 -2.29 -7.12 -15.70
C HIS A 152 -3.22 -7.03 -16.92
N PRO A 153 -3.68 -8.15 -17.49
CA PRO A 153 -4.49 -8.12 -18.70
C PRO A 153 -5.82 -7.36 -18.54
N SER A 154 -6.41 -7.35 -17.33
CA SER A 154 -7.70 -6.69 -17.08
C SER A 154 -7.58 -5.35 -16.33
N TYR A 155 -6.48 -5.12 -15.62
CA TYR A 155 -6.33 -3.95 -14.74
C TYR A 155 -5.33 -2.92 -15.28
N GLY A 156 -4.57 -3.27 -16.33
CA GLY A 156 -3.58 -2.36 -16.91
C GLY A 156 -2.25 -2.43 -16.17
N CYS A 157 -1.78 -1.31 -15.62
CA CYS A 157 -0.42 -1.17 -15.10
C CYS A 157 -0.40 -0.80 -13.61
N ALA A 158 0.45 -1.47 -12.83
CA ALA A 158 0.74 -1.17 -11.44
C ALA A 158 2.20 -0.76 -11.23
N PHE A 159 2.43 0.24 -10.38
CA PHE A 159 3.78 0.59 -9.91
C PHE A 159 4.20 -0.32 -8.75
N ILE A 160 5.43 -0.84 -8.79
CA ILE A 160 6.03 -1.66 -7.74
C ILE A 160 7.41 -1.08 -7.37
N ALA A 161 7.75 -1.13 -6.10
CA ALA A 161 9.05 -0.80 -5.56
C ALA A 161 9.52 -1.91 -4.62
N TRP A 162 10.78 -1.85 -4.20
CA TRP A 162 11.36 -2.80 -3.25
C TRP A 162 10.57 -2.93 -1.95
N THR A 163 9.88 -1.87 -1.50
CA THR A 163 9.04 -1.88 -0.31
C THR A 163 7.72 -2.65 -0.45
N ASP A 164 7.44 -3.23 -1.61
CA ASP A 164 6.19 -3.95 -1.89
C ASP A 164 6.39 -5.46 -2.07
N ILE A 165 7.62 -5.95 -2.09
CA ILE A 165 7.87 -7.40 -2.16
C ILE A 165 7.52 -8.05 -0.82
N THR A 166 6.85 -9.20 -0.85
CA THR A 166 6.45 -9.97 0.34
C THR A 166 7.61 -10.22 1.30
N GLU A 167 8.72 -10.75 0.78
CA GLU A 167 9.90 -11.08 1.57
C GLU A 167 11.18 -11.00 0.70
N GLY A 168 12.27 -10.56 1.33
CA GLY A 168 13.55 -10.27 0.68
C GLY A 168 13.61 -8.92 -0.03
N ASP A 169 14.80 -8.60 -0.54
CA ASP A 169 15.08 -7.35 -1.27
C ASP A 169 15.44 -7.60 -2.74
N THR A 170 15.46 -8.87 -3.18
CA THR A 170 15.76 -9.23 -4.56
C THR A 170 14.54 -8.95 -5.45
N PRO A 171 14.65 -8.05 -6.45
CA PRO A 171 13.56 -7.79 -7.36
C PRO A 171 13.18 -9.01 -8.20
N PRO A 172 11.88 -9.24 -8.46
CA PRO A 172 11.47 -10.17 -9.49
C PRO A 172 12.03 -9.72 -10.86
N ARG A 173 12.50 -10.69 -11.65
CA ARG A 173 13.04 -10.41 -12.99
C ARG A 173 11.93 -9.91 -13.93
N PRO A 174 12.26 -9.14 -14.99
CA PRO A 174 11.32 -8.86 -16.07
C PRO A 174 10.62 -10.14 -16.56
N ASP A 175 9.36 -10.01 -16.95
CA ASP A 175 8.48 -11.08 -17.43
C ASP A 175 8.11 -12.16 -16.40
N THR A 176 8.57 -12.01 -15.14
CA THR A 176 8.17 -12.90 -14.04
C THR A 176 6.70 -12.71 -13.70
N LYS A 177 5.97 -13.83 -13.64
CA LYS A 177 4.59 -13.86 -13.11
C LYS A 177 4.62 -13.73 -11.60
N CYS A 178 3.72 -12.90 -11.08
CA CYS A 178 3.62 -12.62 -9.66
C CYS A 178 2.17 -12.62 -9.21
N ARG A 179 1.95 -13.05 -7.98
CA ARG A 179 0.80 -12.61 -7.19
C ARG A 179 1.06 -11.21 -6.69
N ALA A 180 0.09 -10.33 -6.86
CA ALA A 180 0.16 -8.99 -6.30
C ALA A 180 -1.15 -8.57 -5.65
N THR A 181 -1.04 -8.00 -4.46
CA THR A 181 -2.06 -7.16 -3.85
C THR A 181 -1.80 -5.71 -4.27
N VAL A 182 -2.80 -5.09 -4.87
CA VAL A 182 -2.75 -3.74 -5.42
C VAL A 182 -3.87 -2.88 -4.86
N PHE A 183 -3.68 -1.56 -4.88
CA PHE A 183 -4.74 -0.59 -4.68
C PHE A 183 -4.80 0.39 -5.85
N PHE A 184 -5.98 0.93 -6.10
CA PHE A 184 -6.19 1.91 -7.16
C PHE A 184 -5.75 3.29 -6.68
N GLN A 185 -4.88 3.94 -7.45
CA GLN A 185 -4.36 5.26 -7.20
C GLN A 185 -4.49 6.12 -8.44
N SER A 186 -5.43 7.07 -8.43
CA SER A 186 -5.66 8.00 -9.54
C SER A 186 -4.59 9.11 -9.62
N ARG A 187 -3.30 8.74 -9.73
CA ARG A 187 -2.18 9.71 -9.82
C ARG A 187 -1.96 10.22 -11.23
N ASN A 188 -1.93 9.33 -12.21
CA ASN A 188 -1.78 9.62 -13.63
C ASN A 188 -2.46 8.49 -14.39
N GLY A 189 -3.39 8.78 -15.30
CA GLY A 189 -4.24 7.78 -15.98
C GLY A 189 -3.52 6.61 -16.68
N LYS A 190 -2.18 6.64 -16.78
CA LYS A 190 -1.33 5.58 -17.31
C LYS A 190 -0.91 4.51 -16.29
N HIS A 191 -0.82 4.85 -14.99
CA HIS A 191 -0.38 3.93 -13.92
C HIS A 191 -1.35 3.99 -12.74
N PRO A 192 -2.59 3.51 -12.94
CA PRO A 192 -3.66 3.70 -11.96
C PRO A 192 -3.57 2.74 -10.77
N TRP A 193 -2.61 1.82 -10.72
CA TRP A 193 -2.47 0.86 -9.62
C TRP A 193 -1.11 0.98 -8.93
N ARG A 194 -1.10 0.66 -7.65
CA ARG A 194 0.11 0.56 -6.83
C ARG A 194 0.11 -0.79 -6.14
N ALA A 195 1.18 -1.55 -6.32
CA ALA A 195 1.39 -2.78 -5.58
C ALA A 195 1.79 -2.47 -4.15
N VAL A 196 1.36 -3.31 -3.21
CA VAL A 196 1.72 -3.22 -1.79
C VAL A 196 2.19 -4.54 -1.19
N LEU A 197 1.90 -5.65 -1.88
CA LEU A 197 2.38 -6.98 -1.54
C LEU A 197 2.57 -7.77 -2.82
N VAL A 198 3.80 -8.22 -3.10
CA VAL A 198 4.14 -8.91 -4.34
C VAL A 198 5.01 -10.13 -4.04
N THR A 199 4.55 -11.29 -4.50
CA THR A 199 5.34 -12.52 -4.48
C THR A 199 5.45 -13.09 -5.90
N PRO A 200 6.66 -13.43 -6.37
CA PRO A 200 6.82 -14.19 -7.61
C PRO A 200 6.11 -15.54 -7.51
N LEU A 201 5.71 -16.09 -8.66
CA LEU A 201 5.28 -17.47 -8.79
C LEU A 201 6.51 -18.37 -9.05
N GLY A 202 6.54 -19.53 -8.41
CA GLY A 202 7.51 -20.58 -8.62
C GLY A 202 7.29 -21.32 -9.94
N ALA A 203 8.18 -22.27 -10.23
CA ALA A 203 8.11 -23.08 -11.46
C ALA A 203 6.86 -23.98 -11.52
N ASP A 204 6.28 -24.29 -10.37
CA ASP A 204 5.02 -25.01 -10.21
C ASP A 204 3.77 -24.12 -10.39
N GLY A 205 3.97 -22.82 -10.68
CA GLY A 205 2.91 -21.82 -10.81
C GLY A 205 2.37 -21.30 -9.48
N GLN A 206 2.85 -21.80 -8.34
CA GLN A 206 2.39 -21.36 -7.02
C GLN A 206 3.17 -20.14 -6.55
N PRO A 207 2.56 -19.23 -5.78
CA PRO A 207 3.31 -18.13 -5.17
C PRO A 207 4.38 -18.66 -4.22
N ILE A 208 5.61 -18.17 -4.35
CA ILE A 208 6.75 -18.55 -3.49
C ILE A 208 6.42 -18.31 -2.01
N TYR A 209 5.68 -17.24 -1.73
CA TYR A 209 5.20 -16.92 -0.39
C TYR A 209 3.68 -17.05 -0.31
N HIS A 210 3.20 -17.72 0.74
CA HIS A 210 1.79 -17.92 0.97
C HIS A 210 1.07 -16.60 1.30
N HIS A 211 -0.04 -16.33 0.60
CA HIS A 211 -0.94 -15.24 0.98
C HIS A 211 -2.05 -15.82 1.88
N PRO A 212 -2.15 -15.42 3.16
CA PRO A 212 -3.02 -16.07 4.15
C PRO A 212 -4.51 -16.05 3.79
N LEU A 213 -4.94 -15.11 2.95
CA LEU A 213 -6.35 -14.90 2.61
C LEU A 213 -6.67 -15.12 1.12
N PHE A 214 -5.71 -15.57 0.33
CA PHE A 214 -5.91 -15.77 -1.09
C PHE A 214 -5.35 -17.13 -1.50
N ILE A 215 -6.26 -18.05 -1.78
CA ILE A 215 -5.90 -19.37 -2.27
C ILE A 215 -5.59 -19.23 -3.76
N HIS A 216 -4.41 -19.70 -4.18
CA HIS A 216 -4.06 -19.74 -5.59
C HIS A 216 -5.10 -20.56 -6.35
N SER A 217 -5.76 -19.94 -7.34
CA SER A 217 -6.83 -20.60 -8.09
C SER A 217 -6.34 -21.72 -9.01
N GLY A 218 -5.01 -21.87 -9.19
CA GLY A 218 -4.38 -22.85 -10.10
C GLY A 218 -4.69 -22.61 -11.58
N THR A 219 -5.54 -21.63 -11.88
CA THR A 219 -6.02 -21.30 -13.21
C THR A 219 -5.48 -19.91 -13.53
N LEU A 220 -4.40 -19.89 -14.31
CA LEU A 220 -3.99 -18.68 -15.05
C LEU A 220 -5.19 -18.28 -15.92
N THR A 221 -5.94 -17.27 -15.47
CA THR A 221 -7.02 -16.69 -16.24
C THR A 221 -6.41 -15.92 -17.39
N LEU A 222 -6.25 -16.61 -18.53
CA LEU A 222 -5.91 -15.98 -19.79
C LEU A 222 -6.91 -14.84 -20.06
N PRO A 223 -6.47 -13.69 -20.60
CA PRO A 223 -7.35 -12.58 -20.89
C PRO A 223 -8.54 -13.04 -21.72
N LYS A 224 -9.76 -12.79 -21.20
CA LYS A 224 -10.97 -12.87 -22.00
C LYS A 224 -10.97 -11.67 -22.96
N LYS A 225 -10.25 -11.85 -24.08
CA LYS A 225 -10.08 -10.96 -25.25
C LYS A 225 -9.16 -9.75 -25.06
N PRO A 226 -8.33 -9.40 -26.08
CA PRO A 226 -7.60 -8.14 -26.10
C PRO A 226 -8.59 -6.99 -26.29
N PHE A 227 -8.28 -5.87 -25.64
CA PHE A 227 -8.98 -4.58 -25.73
C PHE A 227 -9.31 -4.23 -27.19
N ARG A 228 -10.58 -3.90 -27.45
CA ARG A 228 -10.99 -3.04 -28.57
C ARG A 228 -11.03 -1.61 -28.09
#